data_AF-A0A957L7I6-F1
#
_entry.id   AF-A0A957L7I6-F1
#
_cell.length_a   1.000
_cell.length_b   1.000
_cell.length_c   1.000
_cell.angle_alpha   90.00
_cell.angle_beta   90.00
_cell.angle_gamma   90.00
#
_symmetry.space_group_name_H-M   'P 1'
#
loop_
_entity.id
_entity.type
_entity.pdbx_description
1 polymer ?
#
loop_
_entity_poly.entity_id
_entity_poly.type
_entity_poly.pdbx_seq_one_letter_code
_entity_poly.pdbx_strand_id
1 'polypeptide(L)'
;YPSIAAQFKDARAVRAWTRAGRLQYTSSQVVGDRWALLGHAAGFIDPLYSKGLYSTLAAVFVLAHQLLGARETGDYSAAAFADLESVSQNFVRSADKLIANSYRSFEDYRLWQVYSVMWLLGAYTELVKLNMMRAQALRSGGYDRQAYYDDLMTLKLVGGGYPEFDQVAAQVDGLIEAVDPTDDAAVTATVAEINRIFRDLDWIADPFVALLDGKTFLPRNKIRLSLLKPGEGFMRSGAYKAHFFGELKMRDLLAYAVSEQLRFARPVLSYQHRRHYQKRVTPAG
;
A
#
# COMPACT_ATOMS: atom_id res chain seq x y z
N TYR A 1 -23.41 -20.88 2.25
CA TYR A 1 -23.64 -19.49 1.81
C TYR A 1 -24.51 -19.42 0.53
N PRO A 2 -25.86 -19.44 0.64
CA PRO A 2 -26.75 -19.35 -0.53
C PRO A 2 -26.62 -18.05 -1.34
N SER A 3 -26.32 -16.94 -0.69
CA SER A 3 -26.07 -15.64 -1.34
C SER A 3 -24.85 -15.65 -2.26
N ILE A 4 -23.80 -16.41 -1.91
CA ILE A 4 -22.63 -16.61 -2.79
C ILE A 4 -23.03 -17.51 -3.97
N ALA A 5 -23.78 -18.60 -3.72
CA ALA A 5 -24.23 -19.51 -4.79
C ALA A 5 -25.07 -18.79 -5.86
N ALA A 6 -25.91 -17.81 -5.46
CA ALA A 6 -26.71 -17.02 -6.39
C ALA A 6 -25.87 -16.27 -7.44
N GLN A 7 -24.63 -15.87 -7.12
CA GLN A 7 -23.72 -15.20 -8.06
C GLN A 7 -23.24 -16.14 -9.19
N PHE A 8 -23.34 -17.46 -9.00
CA PHE A 8 -22.87 -18.47 -9.95
C PHE A 8 -23.98 -19.16 -10.74
N LYS A 9 -25.25 -18.73 -10.62
CA LYS A 9 -26.42 -19.39 -11.22
C LYS A 9 -26.25 -19.71 -12.71
N ASP A 10 -25.77 -18.73 -13.48
CA ASP A 10 -25.57 -18.85 -14.93
C ASP A 10 -24.09 -18.92 -15.31
N ALA A 11 -23.19 -19.00 -14.32
CA ALA A 11 -21.75 -19.03 -14.53
C ALA A 11 -21.30 -20.40 -15.05
N ARG A 12 -20.32 -20.39 -15.98
CA ARG A 12 -19.70 -21.61 -16.51
C ARG A 12 -18.19 -21.53 -16.32
N ALA A 13 -17.59 -22.62 -15.82
CA ALA A 13 -16.14 -22.71 -15.72
C ALA A 13 -15.52 -22.75 -17.13
N VAL A 14 -14.63 -21.80 -17.43
CA VAL A 14 -13.92 -21.73 -18.72
C VAL A 14 -12.50 -22.33 -18.65
N ARG A 15 -12.07 -22.72 -17.45
CA ARG A 15 -10.77 -23.36 -17.16
C ARG A 15 -10.95 -24.38 -16.05
N ALA A 16 -10.06 -25.37 -15.99
CA ALA A 16 -10.02 -26.33 -14.90
C ALA A 16 -9.69 -25.64 -13.57
N TRP A 17 -10.28 -26.13 -12.47
CA TRP A 17 -9.99 -25.67 -11.13
C TRP A 17 -8.54 -26.01 -10.75
N THR A 18 -7.83 -25.04 -10.20
CA THR A 18 -6.51 -25.24 -9.60
C THR A 18 -6.64 -25.18 -8.10
N ARG A 19 -6.14 -26.20 -7.41
CA ARG A 19 -6.06 -26.24 -5.95
C ARG A 19 -4.59 -26.15 -5.55
N ALA A 20 -4.26 -25.14 -4.76
CA ALA A 20 -2.98 -25.06 -4.07
C ALA A 20 -3.17 -25.51 -2.62
N GLY A 21 -2.14 -26.11 -2.03
CA GLY A 21 -2.10 -26.45 -0.61
C GLY A 21 -1.82 -25.20 0.24
N ARG A 22 -0.72 -25.22 0.99
CA ARG A 22 -0.26 -24.04 1.72
C ARG A 22 0.22 -22.96 0.75
N LEU A 23 -0.37 -21.77 0.83
CA LEU A 23 0.01 -20.62 0.02
C LEU A 23 1.17 -19.84 0.65
N GLN A 24 1.23 -19.79 1.98
CA GLN A 24 2.13 -18.94 2.74
C GLN A 24 3.55 -19.48 2.74
N TYR A 25 4.52 -18.64 2.38
CA TYR A 25 5.95 -18.94 2.53
C TYR A 25 6.78 -17.64 2.56
N THR A 26 8.00 -17.74 3.06
CA THR A 26 9.01 -16.68 3.02
C THR A 26 10.38 -17.28 2.80
N SER A 27 11.24 -16.57 2.08
CA SER A 27 12.65 -16.91 1.89
C SER A 27 13.49 -16.29 3.00
N SER A 28 14.38 -17.07 3.61
CA SER A 28 15.29 -16.59 4.66
C SER A 28 16.37 -15.63 4.14
N GLN A 29 16.64 -15.70 2.83
CA GLN A 29 17.56 -14.83 2.12
C GLN A 29 16.91 -14.40 0.80
N VAL A 30 17.00 -13.12 0.48
CA VAL A 30 16.43 -12.49 -0.71
C VAL A 30 17.53 -12.04 -1.66
N VAL A 31 18.72 -11.71 -1.15
CA VAL A 31 19.85 -11.27 -1.97
C VAL A 31 21.11 -12.05 -1.64
N GLY A 32 21.94 -12.28 -2.65
CA GLY A 32 23.30 -12.76 -2.50
C GLY A 32 24.19 -12.17 -3.58
N ASP A 33 25.47 -12.52 -3.57
CA ASP A 33 26.42 -12.02 -4.56
C ASP A 33 25.90 -12.35 -5.98
N ARG A 34 25.60 -11.30 -6.74
CA ARG A 34 25.09 -11.38 -8.13
C ARG A 34 23.74 -12.09 -8.31
N TRP A 35 22.91 -12.23 -7.27
CA TRP A 35 21.53 -12.70 -7.42
C TRP A 35 20.55 -12.02 -6.46
N ALA A 36 19.29 -11.94 -6.88
CA ALA A 36 18.20 -11.40 -6.06
C ALA A 36 16.88 -12.11 -6.36
N LEU A 37 16.06 -12.36 -5.34
CA LEU A 37 14.68 -12.83 -5.46
C LEU A 37 13.74 -11.62 -5.51
N LEU A 38 12.75 -11.69 -6.39
CA LEU A 38 11.75 -10.63 -6.57
C LEU A 38 10.35 -11.14 -6.28
N GLY A 39 9.50 -10.25 -5.75
CA GLY A 39 8.07 -10.49 -5.58
C GLY A 39 7.80 -11.81 -4.88
N HIS A 40 7.02 -12.68 -5.54
CA HIS A 40 6.65 -13.97 -4.98
C HIS A 40 7.84 -14.90 -4.71
N ALA A 41 9.00 -14.74 -5.36
CA ALA A 41 10.17 -15.56 -5.02
C ALA A 41 10.74 -15.25 -3.62
N ALA A 42 10.50 -14.05 -3.07
CA ALA A 42 10.90 -13.66 -1.72
C ALA A 42 9.87 -14.09 -0.66
N GLY A 43 8.58 -14.15 -1.02
CA GLY A 43 7.51 -14.62 -0.15
C GLY A 43 6.12 -14.30 -0.68
N PHE A 44 5.13 -15.04 -0.15
CA PHE A 44 3.70 -14.84 -0.46
C PHE A 44 2.87 -15.21 0.76
N ILE A 45 1.75 -14.50 0.97
CA ILE A 45 0.82 -14.73 2.09
C ILE A 45 -0.54 -15.17 1.56
N ASP A 46 -1.32 -14.24 1.00
CA ASP A 46 -2.69 -14.49 0.54
C ASP A 46 -3.09 -13.49 -0.56
N PRO A 47 -3.99 -13.83 -1.49
CA PRO A 47 -4.56 -12.88 -2.45
C PRO A 47 -5.33 -11.70 -1.81
N LEU A 48 -5.76 -11.81 -0.56
CA LEU A 48 -6.46 -10.74 0.15
C LEU A 48 -5.65 -9.43 0.10
N TYR A 49 -6.31 -8.36 -0.33
CA TYR A 49 -5.75 -7.00 -0.52
C TYR A 49 -4.70 -6.84 -1.64
N SER A 50 -4.41 -7.89 -2.43
CA SER A 50 -3.51 -7.83 -3.58
C SER A 50 -2.11 -7.28 -3.26
N LYS A 51 -1.60 -7.51 -2.05
CA LYS A 51 -0.31 -6.96 -1.58
C LYS A 51 0.90 -7.46 -2.39
N GLY A 52 0.83 -8.66 -2.97
CA GLY A 52 1.89 -9.24 -3.80
C GLY A 52 2.26 -8.37 -5.02
N LEU A 53 1.29 -7.69 -5.65
CA LEU A 53 1.56 -6.81 -6.78
C LEU A 53 2.37 -5.58 -6.35
N TYR A 54 2.00 -4.96 -5.24
CA TYR A 54 2.74 -3.83 -4.69
C TYR A 54 4.17 -4.25 -4.33
N SER A 55 4.33 -5.35 -3.59
CA SER A 55 5.64 -5.85 -3.19
C SER A 55 6.53 -6.11 -4.40
N THR A 56 5.97 -6.68 -5.46
CA THR A 56 6.70 -6.90 -6.72
C THR A 56 7.16 -5.59 -7.36
N LEU A 57 6.29 -4.58 -7.45
CA LEU A 57 6.64 -3.30 -8.06
C LEU A 57 7.68 -2.52 -7.26
N ALA A 58 7.57 -2.52 -5.94
CA ALA A 58 8.59 -1.90 -5.08
C ALA A 58 9.93 -2.66 -5.20
N ALA A 59 9.93 -4.00 -5.13
CA ALA A 59 11.15 -4.80 -5.29
C ALA A 59 11.86 -4.51 -6.62
N VAL A 60 11.12 -4.37 -7.73
CA VAL A 60 11.67 -3.98 -9.03
C VAL A 60 12.28 -2.57 -8.98
N PHE A 61 11.61 -1.61 -8.35
CA PHE A 61 12.15 -0.25 -8.22
C PHE A 61 13.45 -0.24 -7.41
N VAL A 62 13.47 -0.92 -6.27
CA VAL A 62 14.63 -1.02 -5.35
C VAL A 62 15.81 -1.68 -6.03
N LEU A 63 15.60 -2.86 -6.64
CA LEU A 63 16.65 -3.57 -7.37
C LEU A 63 17.20 -2.71 -8.51
N ALA A 64 16.33 -2.05 -9.29
CA ALA A 64 16.78 -1.18 -10.37
C ALA A 64 17.59 0.03 -9.86
N HIS A 65 17.26 0.57 -8.69
CA HIS A 65 18.04 1.64 -8.08
C HIS A 65 19.44 1.14 -7.69
N GLN A 66 19.53 0.02 -6.97
CA GLN A 66 20.82 -0.54 -6.53
C GLN A 66 21.68 -1.02 -7.70
N LEU A 67 21.09 -1.59 -8.76
CA LEU A 67 21.82 -1.96 -9.97
C LEU A 67 22.46 -0.77 -10.68
N LEU A 68 21.83 0.42 -10.64
CA LEU A 68 22.43 1.64 -11.18
C LEU A 68 23.65 2.07 -10.35
N GLY A 69 23.54 2.04 -9.03
CA GLY A 69 24.68 2.29 -8.14
C GLY A 69 25.81 1.26 -8.32
N ALA A 70 25.48 -0.03 -8.37
CA ALA A 70 26.43 -1.12 -8.60
C ALA A 70 27.17 -0.99 -9.94
N ARG A 71 26.53 -0.45 -10.98
CA ARG A 71 27.18 -0.16 -12.26
C ARG A 71 28.27 0.90 -12.12
N GLU A 72 28.07 1.90 -11.24
CA GLU A 72 29.02 2.98 -11.01
C GLU A 72 30.17 2.54 -10.10
N THR A 73 29.88 1.75 -9.07
CA THR A 73 30.89 1.31 -8.07
C THR A 73 31.59 0.01 -8.45
N GLY A 74 30.99 -0.82 -9.32
CA GLY A 74 31.42 -2.19 -9.59
C GLY A 74 31.08 -3.19 -8.49
N ASP A 75 30.38 -2.77 -7.43
CA ASP A 75 30.03 -3.62 -6.29
C ASP A 75 28.70 -4.36 -6.54
N TYR A 76 28.80 -5.67 -6.77
CA TYR A 76 27.66 -6.58 -6.94
C TYR A 76 27.54 -7.59 -5.78
N SER A 77 28.08 -7.25 -4.61
CA SER A 77 27.98 -8.06 -3.39
C SER A 77 26.56 -8.05 -2.82
N ALA A 78 26.21 -9.06 -2.02
CA ALA A 78 24.94 -9.08 -1.30
C ALA A 78 24.71 -7.83 -0.44
N ALA A 79 25.79 -7.28 0.15
CA ALA A 79 25.74 -6.11 1.01
C ALA A 79 25.25 -4.85 0.28
N ALA A 80 25.67 -4.64 -0.98
CA ALA A 80 25.19 -3.54 -1.82
C ALA A 80 23.68 -3.63 -2.13
N PHE A 81 23.07 -4.80 -1.91
CA PHE A 81 21.65 -5.05 -2.19
C PHE A 81 20.79 -5.34 -0.94
N ALA A 82 21.34 -5.13 0.26
CA ALA A 82 20.67 -5.47 1.54
C ALA A 82 19.31 -4.78 1.75
N ASP A 83 19.12 -3.59 1.18
CA ASP A 83 17.85 -2.86 1.24
C ASP A 83 16.71 -3.61 0.52
N LEU A 84 17.00 -4.36 -0.55
CA LEU A 84 15.99 -5.17 -1.24
C LEU A 84 15.46 -6.29 -0.34
N GLU A 85 16.35 -6.93 0.41
CA GLU A 85 15.97 -7.93 1.40
C GLU A 85 15.12 -7.31 2.51
N SER A 86 15.58 -6.19 3.08
CA SER A 86 14.90 -5.48 4.15
C SER A 86 13.46 -5.10 3.77
N VAL A 87 13.27 -4.48 2.61
CA VAL A 87 11.94 -4.10 2.11
C VAL A 87 11.06 -5.32 1.83
N SER A 88 11.61 -6.35 1.18
CA SER A 88 10.84 -7.56 0.85
C SER A 88 10.35 -8.27 2.11
N GLN A 89 11.20 -8.40 3.12
CA GLN A 89 10.82 -9.03 4.39
C GLN A 89 9.87 -8.17 5.21
N ASN A 90 10.04 -6.84 5.25
CA ASN A 90 9.11 -5.93 5.89
C ASN A 90 7.69 -6.08 5.31
N PHE A 91 7.59 -6.21 4.00
CA PHE A 91 6.31 -6.42 3.32
C PHE A 91 5.66 -7.74 3.66
N VAL A 92 6.43 -8.84 3.67
CA VAL A 92 5.91 -10.16 4.05
C VAL A 92 5.41 -10.15 5.49
N ARG A 93 6.18 -9.61 6.44
CA ARG A 93 5.79 -9.51 7.86
C ARG A 93 4.52 -8.71 8.08
N SER A 94 4.42 -7.53 7.47
CA SER A 94 3.23 -6.68 7.56
C SER A 94 2.00 -7.35 6.94
N ALA A 95 2.18 -8.02 5.79
CA ALA A 95 1.08 -8.72 5.13
C ALA A 95 0.59 -9.91 5.95
N ASP A 96 1.49 -10.71 6.52
CA ASP A 96 1.15 -11.88 7.33
C ASP A 96 0.27 -11.50 8.52
N LYS A 97 0.69 -10.51 9.32
CA LYS A 97 -0.06 -10.03 10.48
C LYS A 97 -1.44 -9.48 10.09
N LEU A 98 -1.46 -8.56 9.11
CA LEU A 98 -2.69 -7.92 8.64
C LEU A 98 -3.70 -8.96 8.14
N ILE A 99 -3.25 -9.92 7.32
CA ILE A 99 -4.12 -10.92 6.71
C ILE A 99 -4.61 -11.92 7.77
N ALA A 100 -3.75 -12.37 8.67
CA ALA A 100 -4.14 -13.28 9.75
C ALA A 100 -5.28 -12.68 10.60
N ASN A 101 -5.15 -11.41 10.98
CA ASN A 101 -6.18 -10.72 11.75
C ASN A 101 -7.43 -10.38 10.93
N SER A 102 -7.31 -10.16 9.62
CA SER A 102 -8.49 -10.10 8.75
C SER A 102 -9.30 -11.40 8.77
N TYR A 103 -8.64 -12.56 8.64
CA TYR A 103 -9.32 -13.85 8.70
C TYR A 103 -9.97 -14.12 10.06
N ARG A 104 -9.29 -13.79 11.17
CA ARG A 104 -9.90 -13.86 12.52
C ARG A 104 -11.14 -12.98 12.62
N SER A 105 -11.05 -11.75 12.12
CA SER A 105 -12.19 -10.82 12.15
C SER A 105 -13.35 -11.25 11.25
N PHE A 106 -13.17 -12.16 10.28
CA PHE A 106 -14.26 -12.68 9.46
C PHE A 106 -15.20 -13.62 10.21
N GLU A 107 -14.83 -14.09 11.41
CA GLU A 107 -15.66 -14.96 12.24
C GLU A 107 -16.90 -14.24 12.79
N ASP A 108 -16.83 -12.91 12.98
CA ASP A 108 -17.97 -12.06 13.33
C ASP A 108 -17.98 -10.77 12.51
N TYR A 109 -19.11 -10.44 11.88
CA TYR A 109 -19.18 -9.29 10.98
C TYR A 109 -18.89 -7.94 11.68
N ARG A 110 -19.13 -7.83 12.99
CA ARG A 110 -18.87 -6.64 13.80
C ARG A 110 -17.36 -6.44 13.99
N LEU A 111 -16.61 -7.53 14.21
CA LEU A 111 -15.15 -7.51 14.24
C LEU A 111 -14.59 -7.11 12.87
N TRP A 112 -15.11 -7.71 11.79
CA TRP A 112 -14.72 -7.33 10.44
C TRP A 112 -15.00 -5.86 10.14
N GLN A 113 -16.15 -5.33 10.57
CA GLN A 113 -16.52 -3.93 10.31
C GLN A 113 -15.43 -2.99 10.83
N VAL A 114 -14.98 -3.16 12.07
CA VAL A 114 -13.93 -2.32 12.64
C VAL A 114 -12.53 -2.66 12.09
N TYR A 115 -12.21 -3.93 11.87
CA TYR A 115 -10.90 -4.32 11.33
C TYR A 115 -10.71 -3.88 9.88
N SER A 116 -11.80 -3.81 9.09
CA SER A 116 -11.76 -3.25 7.74
C SER A 116 -11.32 -1.78 7.74
N VAL A 117 -11.63 -1.03 8.81
CA VAL A 117 -11.15 0.35 8.98
C VAL A 117 -9.64 0.37 9.25
N MET A 118 -9.10 -0.56 10.05
CA MET A 118 -7.64 -0.71 10.21
C MET A 118 -6.96 -0.91 8.85
N TRP A 119 -7.44 -1.89 8.09
CA TRP A 119 -6.90 -2.19 6.76
C TRP A 119 -6.96 -0.95 5.84
N LEU A 120 -8.11 -0.28 5.81
CA LEU A 120 -8.33 0.89 4.96
C LEU A 120 -7.44 2.07 5.37
N LEU A 121 -7.31 2.35 6.66
CA LEU A 121 -6.39 3.38 7.17
C LEU A 121 -4.96 3.07 6.74
N GLY A 122 -4.51 1.84 6.93
CA GLY A 122 -3.17 1.40 6.52
C GLY A 122 -2.95 1.48 5.01
N ALA A 123 -3.94 1.13 4.19
CA ALA A 123 -3.85 1.21 2.73
C ALA A 123 -3.86 2.67 2.21
N TYR A 124 -4.67 3.54 2.80
CA TYR A 124 -4.79 4.92 2.35
C TYR A 124 -3.66 5.82 2.85
N THR A 125 -3.15 5.60 4.06
CA THR A 125 -1.92 6.27 4.53
C THR A 125 -0.73 5.91 3.63
N GLU A 126 -0.57 4.62 3.29
CA GLU A 126 0.44 4.17 2.33
C GLU A 126 0.27 4.84 0.96
N LEU A 127 -0.97 4.90 0.45
CA LEU A 127 -1.29 5.59 -0.80
C LEU A 127 -0.92 7.07 -0.75
N VAL A 128 -1.27 7.77 0.33
CA VAL A 128 -0.94 9.19 0.52
C VAL A 128 0.57 9.37 0.54
N LYS A 129 1.31 8.60 1.34
CA LYS A 129 2.77 8.69 1.43
C LYS A 129 3.43 8.51 0.07
N LEU A 130 3.07 7.47 -0.70
CA LEU A 130 3.64 7.24 -2.02
C LEU A 130 3.37 8.37 -3.02
N ASN A 131 2.17 8.94 -3.00
CA ASN A 131 1.84 10.08 -3.88
C ASN A 131 2.62 11.32 -3.47
N MET A 132 2.77 11.58 -2.16
CA MET A 132 3.47 12.76 -1.67
C MET A 132 4.99 12.65 -1.85
N MET A 133 5.58 11.48 -1.63
CA MET A 133 6.99 11.19 -1.98
C MET A 133 7.26 11.49 -3.46
N ARG A 134 6.34 11.06 -4.34
CA ARG A 134 6.45 11.35 -5.77
C ARG A 134 6.32 12.84 -6.06
N ALA A 135 5.39 13.53 -5.43
CA ALA A 135 5.21 14.97 -5.58
C ALA A 135 6.46 15.75 -5.11
N GLN A 136 7.05 15.35 -3.98
CA GLN A 136 8.28 15.92 -3.42
C GLN A 136 9.47 15.68 -4.36
N ALA A 137 9.66 14.44 -4.83
CA ALA A 137 10.72 14.08 -5.77
C ALA A 137 10.66 14.82 -7.11
N LEU A 138 9.49 15.35 -7.51
CA LEU A 138 9.32 16.11 -8.75
C LEU A 138 9.56 17.63 -8.62
N ARG A 139 9.68 18.19 -7.41
CA ARG A 139 9.80 19.65 -7.21
C ARG A 139 11.13 20.24 -7.67
N SER A 140 12.18 19.44 -7.79
CA SER A 140 13.56 19.91 -8.02
C SER A 140 13.90 20.21 -9.50
N GLY A 141 12.92 20.53 -10.35
CA GLY A 141 13.14 20.73 -11.79
C GLY A 141 13.49 19.43 -12.56
N GLY A 142 13.39 18.29 -11.87
CA GLY A 142 13.71 16.94 -12.33
C GLY A 142 13.13 15.92 -11.33
N TYR A 143 13.30 14.63 -11.60
CA TYR A 143 12.89 13.56 -10.68
C TYR A 143 14.08 13.15 -9.80
N ASP A 144 14.02 13.49 -8.52
CA ASP A 144 14.99 13.04 -7.52
C ASP A 144 14.72 11.58 -7.14
N ARG A 145 15.41 10.67 -7.84
CA ARG A 145 15.29 9.23 -7.61
C ARG A 145 15.83 8.82 -6.24
N GLN A 146 16.86 9.51 -5.73
CA GLN A 146 17.48 9.17 -4.46
C GLN A 146 16.52 9.49 -3.32
N ALA A 147 15.98 10.70 -3.28
CA ALA A 147 15.01 11.09 -2.26
C ALA A 147 13.79 10.15 -2.23
N TYR A 148 13.27 9.76 -3.41
CA TYR A 148 12.17 8.78 -3.48
C TYR A 148 12.58 7.40 -2.97
N TYR A 149 13.82 6.95 -3.25
CA TYR A 149 14.35 5.67 -2.78
C TYR A 149 14.48 5.67 -1.25
N ASP A 150 15.09 6.71 -0.68
CA ASP A 150 15.32 6.84 0.76
C ASP A 150 14.00 6.80 1.53
N ASP A 151 12.98 7.54 1.05
CA ASP A 151 11.64 7.50 1.63
C ASP A 151 10.99 6.11 1.48
N LEU A 152 11.12 5.46 0.32
CA LEU A 152 10.51 4.14 0.07
C LEU A 152 11.05 3.07 1.03
N MET A 153 12.33 3.16 1.42
CA MET A 153 12.96 2.18 2.31
C MET A 153 12.35 2.18 3.71
N THR A 154 11.70 3.29 4.10
CA THR A 154 11.01 3.42 5.38
C THR A 154 9.64 2.73 5.40
N LEU A 155 9.12 2.32 4.23
CA LEU A 155 7.77 1.80 4.10
C LEU A 155 7.72 0.29 4.31
N LYS A 156 6.58 -0.18 4.82
CA LYS A 156 6.31 -1.60 5.07
C LYS A 156 5.00 -2.09 4.44
N LEU A 157 4.54 -1.41 3.38
CA LEU A 157 3.31 -1.72 2.62
C LEU A 157 1.99 -1.35 3.33
N VAL A 158 2.08 -0.74 4.50
CA VAL A 158 0.93 -0.37 5.33
C VAL A 158 1.35 0.77 6.23
N GLY A 159 0.46 1.75 6.41
CA GLY A 159 0.66 2.84 7.37
C GLY A 159 1.43 4.04 6.83
N GLY A 160 2.05 3.94 5.66
CA GLY A 160 2.86 5.01 5.08
C GLY A 160 4.06 5.40 5.94
N GLY A 161 4.57 4.48 6.77
CA GLY A 161 5.67 4.72 7.70
C GLY A 161 5.33 5.64 8.88
N TYR A 162 4.04 5.89 9.15
CA TYR A 162 3.63 6.80 10.22
C TYR A 162 3.67 6.10 11.60
N PRO A 163 4.47 6.56 12.57
CA PRO A 163 4.65 5.84 13.84
C PRO A 163 3.38 5.66 14.66
N GLU A 164 2.45 6.62 14.62
CA GLU A 164 1.20 6.53 15.34
C GLU A 164 0.26 5.47 14.74
N PHE A 165 0.29 5.29 13.40
CA PHE A 165 -0.42 4.18 12.77
C PHE A 165 0.09 2.84 13.31
N ASP A 166 1.40 2.69 13.50
CA ASP A 166 1.99 1.44 14.01
C ASP A 166 1.56 1.14 15.44
N GLN A 167 1.44 2.17 16.28
CA GLN A 167 0.92 2.04 17.65
C GLN A 167 -0.54 1.58 17.65
N VAL A 168 -1.38 2.23 16.82
CA VAL A 168 -2.80 1.89 16.68
C VAL A 168 -2.98 0.49 16.10
N ALA A 169 -2.19 0.13 15.08
CA ALA A 169 -2.16 -1.21 14.50
C ALA A 169 -1.85 -2.27 15.55
N ALA A 170 -0.81 -2.06 16.36
CA ALA A 170 -0.45 -3.00 17.43
C ALA A 170 -1.56 -3.16 18.48
N GLN A 171 -2.23 -2.08 18.89
CA GLN A 171 -3.34 -2.13 19.84
C GLN A 171 -4.53 -2.92 19.29
N VAL A 172 -5.00 -2.56 18.09
CA VAL A 172 -6.16 -3.20 17.47
C VAL A 172 -5.87 -4.64 17.07
N ASP A 173 -4.67 -4.93 16.54
CA ASP A 173 -4.25 -6.31 16.27
C ASP A 173 -4.26 -7.13 17.56
N GLY A 174 -3.73 -6.60 18.67
CA GLY A 174 -3.77 -7.28 19.97
C GLY A 174 -5.18 -7.58 20.45
N LEU A 175 -6.13 -6.66 20.24
CA LEU A 175 -7.53 -6.85 20.57
C LEU A 175 -8.19 -7.96 19.71
N ILE A 176 -7.92 -7.98 18.40
CA ILE A 176 -8.42 -9.02 17.48
C ILE A 176 -7.80 -10.39 17.79
N GLU A 177 -6.57 -10.44 18.28
CA GLU A 177 -5.91 -11.69 18.63
C GLU A 177 -6.37 -12.27 19.97
N ALA A 178 -6.82 -11.42 20.89
CA ALA A 178 -7.25 -11.81 22.22
C ALA A 178 -8.74 -12.17 22.31
N VAL A 179 -9.57 -11.66 21.40
CA VAL A 179 -11.03 -11.87 21.45
C VAL A 179 -11.39 -13.32 21.09
N ASP A 180 -12.26 -13.92 21.89
CA ASP A 180 -12.99 -15.13 21.50
C ASP A 180 -14.21 -14.71 20.65
N PRO A 181 -14.23 -15.02 19.35
CA PRO A 181 -15.34 -14.61 18.47
C PRO A 181 -16.65 -15.34 18.77
N THR A 182 -16.64 -16.38 19.60
CA THR A 182 -17.84 -17.11 20.03
C THR A 182 -18.50 -16.51 21.28
N ASP A 183 -17.80 -15.62 22.00
CA ASP A 183 -18.33 -14.88 23.14
C ASP A 183 -18.87 -13.50 22.69
N ASP A 184 -20.20 -13.38 22.63
CA ASP A 184 -20.89 -12.16 22.19
C ASP A 184 -20.56 -10.92 23.04
N ALA A 185 -20.34 -11.09 24.34
CA ALA A 185 -19.99 -9.99 25.23
C ALA A 185 -18.55 -9.54 24.98
N ALA A 186 -17.62 -10.49 24.78
CA ALA A 186 -16.24 -10.19 24.43
C ALA A 186 -16.13 -9.49 23.07
N VAL A 187 -16.88 -9.95 22.06
CA VAL A 187 -16.97 -9.30 20.74
C VAL A 187 -17.49 -7.88 20.89
N THR A 188 -18.59 -7.68 21.62
CA THR A 188 -19.20 -6.36 21.81
C THR A 188 -18.23 -5.38 22.49
N ALA A 189 -17.55 -5.82 23.55
CA ALA A 189 -16.56 -5.00 24.25
C ALA A 189 -15.35 -4.66 23.35
N THR A 190 -14.85 -5.64 22.60
CA THR A 190 -13.72 -5.47 21.67
C THR A 190 -14.05 -4.47 20.56
N VAL A 191 -15.23 -4.60 19.96
CA VAL A 191 -15.70 -3.68 18.90
C VAL A 191 -15.86 -2.26 19.45
N ALA A 192 -16.39 -2.09 20.66
CA ALA A 192 -16.52 -0.79 21.30
C ALA A 192 -15.16 -0.14 21.55
N GLU A 193 -14.18 -0.91 22.03
CA GLU A 193 -12.83 -0.40 22.29
C GLU A 193 -12.09 -0.02 21.00
N ILE A 194 -12.14 -0.86 19.96
CA ILE A 194 -11.54 -0.53 18.64
C ILE A 194 -12.20 0.73 18.04
N ASN A 195 -13.53 0.87 18.19
CA ASN A 195 -14.24 2.09 17.78
C ASN A 195 -13.72 3.33 18.50
N ARG A 196 -13.52 3.25 19.82
CA ARG A 196 -13.00 4.34 20.63
C ARG A 196 -11.58 4.73 20.16
N ILE A 197 -10.70 3.74 20.01
CA ILE A 197 -9.33 3.94 19.51
C ILE A 197 -9.33 4.73 18.19
N PHE A 198 -10.16 4.34 17.22
CA PHE A 198 -10.21 5.04 15.94
C PHE A 198 -10.81 6.44 16.02
N ARG A 199 -11.81 6.67 16.88
CA ARG A 199 -12.45 7.99 17.04
C ARG A 199 -11.57 8.98 17.79
N ASP A 200 -10.65 8.49 18.60
CA ASP A 200 -9.69 9.32 19.34
C ASP A 200 -8.52 9.81 18.46
N LEU A 201 -8.39 9.31 17.22
CA LEU A 201 -7.37 9.75 16.28
C LEU A 201 -7.71 11.14 15.72
N ASP A 202 -6.81 12.11 15.89
CA ASP A 202 -6.99 13.46 15.32
C ASP A 202 -6.82 13.50 13.78
N TRP A 203 -6.27 12.42 13.21
CA TRP A 203 -5.97 12.30 11.79
C TRP A 203 -6.90 11.35 11.01
N ILE A 204 -7.85 10.68 11.67
CA ILE A 204 -8.81 9.81 10.97
C ILE A 204 -9.67 10.61 10.00
N ALA A 205 -9.72 10.24 8.73
CA ALA A 205 -10.58 10.91 7.74
C ALA A 205 -12.07 10.60 7.97
N ASP A 206 -12.96 11.60 7.82
CA ASP A 206 -14.41 11.46 8.03
C ASP A 206 -15.03 10.27 7.26
N PRO A 207 -14.59 9.94 6.03
CA PRO A 207 -15.09 8.75 5.33
C PRO A 207 -14.86 7.43 6.08
N PHE A 208 -13.82 7.32 6.93
CA PHE A 208 -13.58 6.13 7.74
C PHE A 208 -14.45 6.11 8.99
N VAL A 209 -14.71 7.27 9.61
CA VAL A 209 -15.66 7.37 10.72
C VAL A 209 -17.04 6.89 10.28
N ALA A 210 -17.48 7.27 9.08
CA ALA A 210 -18.75 6.78 8.53
C ALA A 210 -18.80 5.25 8.36
N LEU A 211 -17.66 4.57 8.14
CA LEU A 211 -17.62 3.10 8.07
C LEU A 211 -17.80 2.47 9.46
N LEU A 212 -17.28 3.12 10.50
CA LEU A 212 -17.53 2.73 11.89
C LEU A 212 -19.03 2.83 12.23
N ASP A 213 -19.74 3.78 11.62
CA ASP A 213 -21.20 3.95 11.75
C ASP A 213 -22.03 3.01 10.84
N GLY A 214 -21.40 2.02 10.19
CA GLY A 214 -22.09 0.99 9.40
C GLY A 214 -22.21 1.27 7.91
N LYS A 215 -21.59 2.35 7.40
CA LYS A 215 -21.48 2.55 5.96
C LYS A 215 -20.62 1.45 5.34
N THR A 216 -21.06 0.87 4.22
CA THR A 216 -20.40 -0.29 3.61
C THR A 216 -19.50 0.05 2.42
N PHE A 217 -19.33 1.33 2.09
CA PHE A 217 -18.52 1.77 0.96
C PHE A 217 -17.87 3.13 1.18
N LEU A 218 -16.66 3.29 0.66
CA LEU A 218 -16.03 4.58 0.48
C LEU A 218 -16.61 5.29 -0.76
N PRO A 219 -16.57 6.65 -0.83
CA PRO A 219 -17.00 7.39 -2.01
C PRO A 219 -16.35 6.87 -3.31
N ARG A 220 -17.13 6.73 -4.39
CA ARG A 220 -16.71 6.10 -5.66
C ARG A 220 -15.46 6.74 -6.31
N ASN A 221 -15.20 8.02 -6.08
CA ASN A 221 -14.07 8.73 -6.67
C ASN A 221 -12.88 8.76 -5.71
N LYS A 222 -12.06 7.70 -5.78
CA LYS A 222 -10.87 7.49 -4.92
C LYS A 222 -9.77 8.56 -5.04
N ILE A 223 -9.82 9.43 -6.06
CA ILE A 223 -8.83 10.47 -6.35
C ILE A 223 -9.54 11.82 -6.52
N ARG A 224 -10.17 12.34 -5.47
CA ARG A 224 -10.54 13.77 -5.43
C ARG A 224 -9.43 14.54 -4.70
N LEU A 225 -9.07 15.72 -5.21
CA LEU A 225 -8.38 16.76 -4.42
C LEU A 225 -9.15 17.10 -3.13
N SER A 226 -10.48 16.85 -3.10
CA SER A 226 -11.28 16.97 -1.87
C SER A 226 -10.91 15.94 -0.79
N LEU A 227 -10.30 14.80 -1.15
CA LEU A 227 -9.72 13.87 -0.18
C LEU A 227 -8.40 14.42 0.38
N LEU A 228 -7.81 15.44 -0.23
CA LEU A 228 -6.67 16.18 0.31
C LEU A 228 -7.11 17.53 0.91
N LYS A 229 -8.43 17.78 1.04
CA LYS A 229 -8.96 19.02 1.62
C LYS A 229 -8.44 19.16 3.06
N PRO A 230 -7.85 20.30 3.45
CA PRO A 230 -7.37 20.49 4.81
C PRO A 230 -8.53 20.36 5.80
N GLY A 231 -8.33 19.59 6.88
CA GLY A 231 -9.29 19.47 7.98
C GLY A 231 -10.47 18.49 7.77
N GLU A 232 -10.79 18.09 6.55
CA GLU A 232 -11.85 17.09 6.25
C GLU A 232 -11.31 15.85 5.51
N GLY A 233 -10.20 16.02 4.79
CA GLY A 233 -9.53 14.95 4.05
C GLY A 233 -8.26 14.45 4.75
N PHE A 234 -7.46 13.71 4.00
CA PHE A 234 -6.15 13.18 4.40
C PHE A 234 -5.12 14.27 4.70
N MET A 235 -5.29 15.51 4.25
CA MET A 235 -4.36 16.59 4.62
C MET A 235 -4.71 17.14 6.01
N ARG A 236 -4.32 16.38 7.03
CA ARG A 236 -4.51 16.73 8.45
C ARG A 236 -3.47 17.77 8.90
N SER A 237 -3.32 17.99 10.20
CA SER A 237 -2.40 18.95 10.81
C SER A 237 -1.28 18.27 11.60
N GLY A 238 -0.42 19.06 12.25
CA GLY A 238 0.57 18.55 13.21
C GLY A 238 1.56 17.54 12.62
N ALA A 239 1.87 16.52 13.41
CA ALA A 239 2.83 15.46 13.07
C ALA A 239 2.42 14.69 11.80
N TYR A 240 1.12 14.42 11.62
CA TYR A 240 0.61 13.77 10.42
C TYR A 240 0.96 14.59 9.16
N LYS A 241 0.70 15.90 9.19
CA LYS A 241 1.02 16.76 8.03
C LYS A 241 2.50 16.75 7.72
N ALA A 242 3.35 16.91 8.74
CA ALA A 242 4.79 16.91 8.58
C ALA A 242 5.29 15.60 7.97
N HIS A 243 4.78 14.46 8.42
CA HIS A 243 5.15 13.13 7.94
C HIS A 243 4.75 12.87 6.47
N PHE A 244 3.49 13.13 6.14
CA PHE A 244 2.95 12.77 4.83
C PHE A 244 3.21 13.84 3.76
N PHE A 245 3.13 15.12 4.12
CA PHE A 245 3.17 16.22 3.18
C PHE A 245 4.47 17.02 3.26
N GLY A 246 5.18 16.99 4.39
CA GLY A 246 6.33 17.85 4.65
C GLY A 246 5.96 19.32 4.41
N GLU A 247 6.77 19.98 3.59
CA GLU A 247 6.59 21.39 3.21
C GLU A 247 5.60 21.61 2.06
N LEU A 248 4.91 20.57 1.58
CA LEU A 248 3.91 20.71 0.51
C LEU A 248 2.71 21.53 0.99
N LYS A 249 2.41 22.59 0.23
CA LYS A 249 1.20 23.40 0.38
C LYS A 249 0.15 22.96 -0.63
N MET A 250 -1.11 23.32 -0.41
CA MET A 250 -2.22 22.99 -1.31
C MET A 250 -1.94 23.39 -2.78
N ARG A 251 -1.28 24.54 -3.00
CA ARG A 251 -0.87 24.98 -4.35
C ARG A 251 0.11 24.02 -5.02
N ASP A 252 1.02 23.41 -4.26
CA ASP A 252 2.00 22.46 -4.78
C ASP A 252 1.30 21.16 -5.17
N LEU A 253 0.31 20.73 -4.39
CA LEU A 253 -0.54 19.56 -4.68
C LEU A 253 -1.40 19.78 -5.94
N LEU A 254 -1.96 20.97 -6.11
CA LEU A 254 -2.72 21.34 -7.31
C LEU A 254 -1.82 21.34 -8.55
N ALA A 255 -0.63 21.95 -8.46
CA ALA A 255 0.34 21.96 -9.54
C ALA A 255 0.79 20.53 -9.91
N TYR A 256 1.06 19.70 -8.91
CA TYR A 256 1.39 18.28 -9.09
C TYR A 256 0.26 17.53 -9.80
N ALA A 257 -0.98 17.68 -9.35
CA ALA A 257 -2.14 17.01 -9.95
C ALA A 257 -2.34 17.41 -11.43
N VAL A 258 -2.23 18.69 -11.75
CA VAL A 258 -2.32 19.19 -13.14
C VAL A 258 -1.17 18.64 -13.98
N SER A 259 0.06 18.68 -13.46
CA SER A 259 1.25 18.15 -14.15
C SER A 259 1.09 16.67 -14.50
N GLU A 260 0.63 15.85 -13.56
CA GLU A 260 0.44 14.41 -13.78
C GLU A 260 -0.70 14.14 -14.76
N GLN A 261 -1.82 14.88 -14.67
CA GLN A 261 -2.91 14.77 -15.64
C GLN A 261 -2.43 15.06 -17.06
N LEU A 262 -1.61 16.09 -17.25
CA LEU A 262 -1.02 16.42 -18.55
C LEU A 262 -0.02 15.35 -19.00
N ARG A 263 0.89 14.92 -18.12
CA ARG A 263 1.93 13.93 -18.41
C ARG A 263 1.35 12.59 -18.89
N PHE A 264 0.26 12.15 -18.27
CA PHE A 264 -0.40 10.88 -18.57
C PHE A 264 -1.65 11.03 -19.44
N ALA A 265 -1.89 12.20 -20.01
CA ALA A 265 -2.98 12.40 -20.96
C ALA A 265 -2.79 11.50 -22.19
N ARG A 266 -3.86 10.81 -22.61
CA ARG A 266 -3.82 9.89 -23.77
C ARG A 266 -3.19 10.51 -25.03
N PRO A 267 -3.47 11.78 -25.41
CA PRO A 267 -2.82 12.40 -26.57
C PRO A 267 -1.30 12.53 -26.41
N VAL A 268 -0.84 12.90 -25.21
CA VAL A 268 0.59 13.06 -24.90
C VAL A 268 1.31 11.72 -24.97
N LEU A 269 0.76 10.68 -24.34
CA LEU A 269 1.33 9.33 -24.38
C LEU A 269 1.34 8.76 -25.81
N SER A 270 0.28 9.00 -26.59
CA SER A 270 0.21 8.57 -27.99
C SER A 270 1.27 9.26 -28.85
N TYR A 271 1.47 10.56 -28.64
CA TYR A 271 2.52 11.33 -29.32
C TYR A 271 3.92 10.83 -28.95
N GLN A 272 4.20 10.63 -27.65
CA GLN A 272 5.48 10.10 -27.18
C GLN A 272 5.77 8.72 -27.77
N HIS A 273 4.78 7.82 -27.79
CA HIS A 273 4.92 6.49 -28.35
C HIS A 273 5.28 6.58 -29.85
N ARG A 274 4.54 7.38 -30.63
CA ARG A 274 4.84 7.57 -32.08
C ARG A 274 6.25 8.08 -32.31
N ARG A 275 6.69 9.07 -31.52
CA ARG A 275 8.04 9.66 -31.64
C ARG A 275 9.14 8.66 -31.27
N HIS A 276 8.95 7.85 -30.22
CA HIS A 276 9.90 6.79 -29.86
C HIS A 276 9.93 5.66 -30.88
N TYR A 277 8.78 5.29 -31.44
CA TYR A 277 8.70 4.31 -32.53
C TYR A 277 9.46 4.81 -33.77
N GLN A 278 9.23 6.05 -34.19
CA GLN A 278 9.94 6.67 -35.33
C GLN A 278 11.47 6.68 -35.09
N LYS A 279 11.93 7.05 -33.89
CA LYS A 279 13.37 7.01 -33.55
C LYS A 279 14.00 5.61 -33.58
N ARG A 280 13.23 4.54 -33.39
CA ARG A 280 13.75 3.15 -33.47
C ARG A 280 13.82 2.63 -34.90
N VAL A 281 13.02 3.17 -35.82
CA VAL A 281 12.91 2.70 -37.20
C VAL A 281 13.89 3.44 -38.14
N THR A 282 14.31 4.65 -37.79
CA THR A 282 15.38 5.36 -38.52
C THR A 282 16.75 4.96 -37.94
N PRO A 283 17.64 4.28 -38.70
CA PRO A 283 19.00 4.02 -38.23
C PRO A 283 19.70 5.36 -37.96
N ALA A 284 20.53 5.42 -36.92
CA ALA A 284 21.49 6.51 -36.78
C ALA A 284 22.45 6.40 -37.97
N GLY A 285 22.29 7.30 -38.94
CA GLY A 285 23.20 7.47 -40.06
C GLY A 285 24.51 8.10 -39.63
#